data_AF-A0A2D6LK14-F1
#
_entry.id   AF-A0A2D6LK14-F1
#
_cell.length_a   1.000
_cell.length_b   1.000
_cell.length_c   1.000
_cell.angle_alpha   90.00
_cell.angle_beta   90.00
_cell.angle_gamma   90.00
#
_symmetry.space_group_name_H-M   'P 1'
#
loop_
_entity.id
_entity.type
_entity.pdbx_description
1 polymer ?
#
loop_
_entity_poly.entity_id
_entity_poly.type
_entity_poly.pdbx_seq_one_letter_code
_entity_poly.pdbx_strand_id
1 'polypeptide(L)'
;MKQIERRLTRRGITLIEVLITLLILTTFTASAFTVPSEHKYDDHRRFARTKAKLDQLRTAILGNPNLLTNGQQLRQGFLVDMGRLPKDLCELVEAGDQPRWAYAPHADQWAGWRGPYLPPDDEHGTHVYRDGWGNESNDTRNFGWKVTFDADERQLSVATKGRDGVIDGGPGAKSEAYDKDFPSTGLDLLATEQDHCVNLKDWRVWVTFFNVDNKNVHLPSRLRLRVFYPKTDDNDQLAWPVATLPSGGDDRDEAAYLSLDVKLAGNSKIKPGQERRLKFEFTHNQVNVDKMVPAGLRTIVVIDDNNDETYNPGDLNTPFRIQFSPTTELPRSLPPDPLFTWNVTN
;
A
#
# COMPACT_ATOMS: atom_id res chain seq x y z
N MET A 1 34.79 93.29 0.50
CA MET A 1 34.90 91.84 0.22
C MET A 1 35.99 91.26 1.12
N LYS A 2 35.63 90.48 2.15
CA LYS A 2 36.57 89.73 3.00
C LYS A 2 36.28 88.25 2.77
N GLN A 3 37.09 87.59 1.95
CA GLN A 3 37.01 86.15 1.75
C GLN A 3 37.51 85.45 3.02
N ILE A 4 36.64 84.66 3.64
CA ILE A 4 37.00 83.74 4.72
C ILE A 4 37.49 82.46 4.03
N GLU A 5 38.80 82.29 3.92
CA GLU A 5 39.39 81.01 3.54
C GLU A 5 39.17 79.99 4.67
N ARG A 6 38.25 79.06 4.43
CA ARG A 6 38.04 77.87 5.27
C ARG A 6 39.23 76.93 5.04
N ARG A 7 40.25 76.98 5.91
CA ARG A 7 41.29 75.94 5.95
C ARG A 7 40.64 74.62 6.39
N LEU A 8 40.35 73.76 5.42
CA LEU A 8 40.09 72.34 5.68
C LEU A 8 41.38 71.74 6.25
N THR A 9 41.45 71.58 7.57
CA THR A 9 42.48 70.75 8.21
C THR A 9 42.36 69.35 7.62
N ARG A 10 43.30 68.99 6.74
CA ARG A 10 43.56 67.60 6.37
C ARG A 10 44.02 66.90 7.64
N ARG A 11 43.08 66.29 8.36
CA ARG A 11 43.39 65.30 9.39
C ARG A 11 43.91 64.08 8.65
N GLY A 12 45.23 63.91 8.63
CA GLY A 12 45.85 62.67 8.17
C GLY A 12 45.34 61.54 9.03
N ILE A 13 44.92 60.45 8.39
CA ILE A 13 44.44 59.25 9.07
C ILE A 13 45.58 58.76 9.96
N THR A 14 45.30 58.60 11.24
CA THR A 14 46.32 58.17 12.20
C THR A 14 46.57 56.67 12.05
N LEU A 15 47.81 56.23 12.26
CA LEU A 15 48.18 54.82 12.18
C LEU A 15 47.31 53.93 13.10
N ILE A 16 46.91 54.49 14.25
CA ILE A 16 46.03 53.81 15.20
C ILE A 16 44.60 53.65 14.68
N GLU A 17 44.09 54.60 13.88
CA GLU A 17 42.76 54.53 13.28
C GLU A 17 42.71 53.46 12.19
N VAL A 18 43.74 53.39 11.34
CA VAL A 18 43.88 52.29 10.36
C VAL A 18 43.97 50.94 11.09
N LEU A 19 44.75 50.85 12.17
CA LEU A 19 44.93 49.61 12.91
C LEU A 19 43.64 49.15 13.62
N ILE A 20 42.88 50.08 14.21
CA ILE A 20 41.58 49.77 14.83
C ILE A 20 40.56 49.37 13.76
N THR A 21 40.50 50.06 12.61
CA THR A 21 39.60 49.64 11.53
C THR A 21 39.95 48.26 11.00
N LEU A 22 41.23 47.91 10.85
CA LEU A 22 41.65 46.57 10.44
C LEU A 22 41.33 45.51 11.49
N LEU A 23 41.47 45.83 12.78
CA LEU A 23 41.08 44.93 13.87
C LEU A 23 39.56 44.66 13.87
N ILE A 24 38.76 45.72 13.72
CA ILE A 24 37.29 45.60 13.67
C ILE A 24 36.87 44.87 12.40
N LEU A 25 37.48 45.17 11.25
CA LEU A 25 37.16 44.49 9.99
C LEU A 25 37.52 43.02 10.06
N THR A 26 38.68 42.64 10.63
CA THR A 26 39.08 41.22 10.73
C THR A 26 38.19 40.44 11.69
N THR A 27 37.82 41.03 12.84
CA THR A 27 36.90 40.39 13.79
C THR A 27 35.46 40.28 13.25
N PHE A 28 34.95 41.31 12.58
CA PHE A 28 33.65 41.27 11.91
C PHE A 28 33.63 40.29 10.73
N THR A 29 34.72 40.24 9.97
CA THR A 29 34.87 39.26 8.87
C THR A 29 34.90 37.84 9.42
N ALA A 30 35.64 37.60 10.51
CA ALA A 30 35.71 36.29 11.17
C ALA A 30 34.35 35.85 11.73
N SER A 31 33.54 36.76 12.30
CA SER A 31 32.20 36.42 12.79
C SER A 31 31.19 36.19 11.66
N ALA A 32 31.30 36.90 10.54
CA ALA A 32 30.47 36.65 9.35
C ALA A 32 30.67 35.23 8.76
N PHE A 33 31.88 34.64 8.92
CA PHE A 33 32.15 33.26 8.51
C PHE A 33 31.68 32.20 9.51
N THR A 34 31.13 32.59 10.67
CA THR A 34 30.60 31.65 11.68
C THR A 34 29.10 31.40 11.57
N VAL A 35 28.44 31.87 10.50
CA VAL A 35 27.10 31.39 10.16
C VAL A 35 27.18 29.86 10.06
N PRO A 36 26.47 29.08 10.88
CA PRO A 36 26.53 27.63 10.82
C PRO A 36 26.05 27.20 9.44
N SER A 37 27.03 26.86 8.58
CA SER A 37 26.95 26.16 7.30
C SER A 37 25.52 25.99 6.76
N GLU A 38 25.10 26.83 5.81
CA GLU A 38 23.84 26.72 5.06
C GLU A 38 23.53 25.27 4.64
N HIS A 39 24.58 24.49 4.35
CA HIS A 39 24.52 23.07 4.03
C HIS A 39 23.84 22.20 5.11
N LYS A 40 24.14 22.38 6.41
CA LYS A 40 23.58 21.48 7.45
C LYS A 40 22.08 21.66 7.66
N TYR A 41 21.58 22.88 7.49
CA TYR A 41 20.15 23.17 7.61
C TYR A 41 19.38 22.68 6.38
N ASP A 42 19.94 22.87 5.18
CA ASP A 42 19.33 22.33 3.95
C ASP A 42 19.30 20.80 3.97
N ASP A 43 20.40 20.17 4.37
CA ASP A 43 20.50 18.70 4.49
C ASP A 43 19.44 18.12 5.44
N HIS A 44 19.22 18.77 6.59
CA HIS A 44 18.18 18.34 7.53
C HIS A 44 16.76 18.43 6.92
N ARG A 45 16.48 19.51 6.18
CA ARG A 45 15.18 19.70 5.51
C ARG A 45 14.95 18.66 4.41
N ARG A 46 15.98 18.36 3.61
CA ARG A 46 15.92 17.34 2.57
C ARG A 46 15.69 15.96 3.16
N PHE A 47 16.42 15.62 4.23
CA PHE A 47 16.21 14.37 4.95
C PHE A 47 14.79 14.24 5.52
N ALA A 48 14.29 15.29 6.18
CA ALA A 48 12.92 15.31 6.69
C ALA A 48 11.87 15.16 5.56
N ARG A 49 12.11 15.77 4.40
CA ARG A 49 11.26 15.61 3.20
C ARG A 49 11.29 14.18 2.67
N THR A 50 12.47 13.55 2.59
CA THR A 50 12.60 12.13 2.19
C THR A 50 11.79 11.23 3.12
N LYS A 51 11.89 11.42 4.44
CA LYS A 51 11.11 10.64 5.41
C LYS A 51 9.60 10.79 5.18
N ALA A 52 9.13 12.02 5.02
CA ALA A 52 7.71 12.28 4.73
C ALA A 52 7.27 11.63 3.40
N LYS A 53 8.12 11.64 2.37
CA LYS A 53 7.84 10.99 1.08
C LYS A 53 7.80 9.46 1.18
N LEU A 54 8.63 8.84 2.04
CA LEU A 54 8.54 7.40 2.34
C LEU A 54 7.23 7.03 3.04
N ASP A 55 6.78 7.85 3.99
CA ASP A 55 5.48 7.65 4.65
C ASP A 55 4.32 7.78 3.65
N GLN A 56 4.43 8.74 2.71
CA GLN A 56 3.49 8.89 1.60
C GLN A 56 3.49 7.68 0.66
N LEU A 57 4.67 7.14 0.32
CA LEU A 57 4.82 5.91 -0.46
C LEU A 57 4.11 4.73 0.21
N ARG A 58 4.38 4.50 1.50
CA ARG A 58 3.73 3.42 2.27
C ARG A 58 2.21 3.59 2.26
N THR A 59 1.73 4.82 2.49
CA THR A 59 0.29 5.13 2.52
C THR A 59 -0.35 4.98 1.14
N ALA A 60 0.34 5.33 0.05
CA ALA A 60 -0.15 5.17 -1.31
C ALA A 60 -0.30 3.68 -1.68
N ILE A 61 0.61 2.84 -1.19
CA ILE A 61 0.61 1.40 -1.47
C ILE A 61 -0.44 0.67 -0.62
N LEU A 62 -0.33 0.78 0.70
CA LEU A 62 -1.17 0.03 1.64
C LEU A 62 -2.54 0.67 1.85
N GLY A 63 -2.62 1.98 1.64
CA GLY A 63 -3.74 2.80 2.02
C GLY A 63 -3.64 3.39 3.41
N ASN A 64 -4.52 4.35 3.70
CA ASN A 64 -4.61 4.97 5.02
C ASN A 64 -5.59 4.18 5.91
N PRO A 65 -5.13 3.48 6.97
CA PRO A 65 -6.01 2.71 7.85
C PRO A 65 -6.95 3.60 8.69
N ASN A 66 -6.69 4.90 8.77
CA ASN A 66 -7.46 5.83 9.61
C ASN A 66 -8.56 6.59 8.85
N LEU A 67 -8.66 6.44 7.53
CA LEU A 67 -9.72 7.09 6.76
C LEU A 67 -11.04 6.34 6.95
N LEU A 68 -11.96 6.96 7.69
CA LEU A 68 -13.34 6.50 7.85
C LEU A 68 -14.26 7.37 6.97
N THR A 69 -15.04 6.75 6.08
CA THR A 69 -16.17 7.40 5.40
C THR A 69 -17.46 6.73 5.84
N ASN A 70 -18.39 7.48 6.43
CA ASN A 70 -19.66 6.96 6.95
C ASN A 70 -19.51 5.79 7.96
N GLY A 71 -18.44 5.81 8.78
CA GLY A 71 -18.16 4.75 9.76
C GLY A 71 -17.53 3.48 9.20
N GLN A 72 -17.33 3.39 7.87
CA GLN A 72 -16.57 2.32 7.22
C GLN A 72 -15.17 2.81 6.86
N GLN A 73 -14.14 1.99 7.11
CA GLN A 73 -12.79 2.30 6.65
C GLN A 73 -12.77 2.31 5.13
N LEU A 74 -12.41 3.46 4.58
CA LEU A 74 -12.22 3.64 3.16
C LEU A 74 -10.87 2.98 2.81
N ARG A 75 -10.89 1.72 2.38
CA ARG A 75 -9.70 1.08 1.83
C ARG A 75 -9.43 1.69 0.45
N GLN A 76 -8.47 2.60 0.40
CA GLN A 76 -7.90 3.17 -0.82
C GLN A 76 -6.41 2.95 -0.78
N GLY A 77 -5.82 2.48 -1.86
CA GLY A 77 -4.38 2.22 -1.94
C GLY A 77 -4.11 1.26 -3.09
N PHE A 78 -2.92 1.36 -3.69
CA PHE A 78 -2.56 0.56 -4.86
C PHE A 78 -2.79 -0.93 -4.63
N LEU A 79 -2.35 -1.44 -3.48
CA LEU A 79 -2.42 -2.86 -3.14
C LEU A 79 -3.87 -3.35 -2.97
N VAL A 80 -4.79 -2.50 -2.50
CA VAL A 80 -6.21 -2.84 -2.36
C VAL A 80 -6.90 -2.85 -3.72
N ASP A 81 -6.64 -1.82 -4.52
CA ASP A 81 -7.32 -1.58 -5.80
C ASP A 81 -6.80 -2.52 -6.89
N MET A 82 -5.51 -2.84 -6.85
CA MET A 82 -4.80 -3.70 -7.81
C MET A 82 -4.59 -5.13 -7.32
N GLY A 83 -4.75 -5.42 -6.02
CA GLY A 83 -4.51 -6.76 -5.46
C GLY A 83 -3.08 -7.29 -5.56
N ARG A 84 -2.10 -6.42 -5.86
CA ARG A 84 -0.67 -6.73 -5.96
C ARG A 84 0.18 -5.54 -5.55
N LEU A 85 1.44 -5.77 -5.18
CA LEU A 85 2.40 -4.68 -4.97
C LEU A 85 2.74 -3.99 -6.30
N PRO A 86 3.12 -2.69 -6.27
CA PRO A 86 3.61 -2.02 -7.46
C PRO A 86 4.97 -2.58 -7.87
N LYS A 87 5.21 -2.67 -9.18
CA LYS A 87 6.51 -3.14 -9.71
C LYS A 87 7.59 -2.07 -9.62
N ASP A 88 7.17 -0.83 -9.76
CA ASP A 88 7.98 0.38 -9.71
C ASP A 88 7.12 1.54 -9.21
N LEU A 89 7.75 2.66 -8.88
CA LEU A 89 7.03 3.82 -8.35
C LEU A 89 6.20 4.55 -9.42
N CYS A 90 6.47 4.30 -10.70
CA CYS A 90 5.73 4.89 -11.82
C CYS A 90 4.26 4.49 -11.76
N GLU A 91 3.98 3.23 -11.41
CA GLU A 91 2.61 2.72 -11.26
C GLU A 91 1.77 3.46 -10.21
N LEU A 92 2.42 4.13 -9.25
CA LEU A 92 1.76 4.94 -8.22
C LEU A 92 1.44 6.36 -8.68
N VAL A 93 2.04 6.82 -9.76
CA VAL A 93 1.95 8.20 -10.23
C VAL A 93 1.15 8.28 -11.53
N GLU A 94 1.24 7.25 -12.37
CA GLU A 94 0.54 7.16 -13.65
C GLU A 94 0.00 5.75 -13.90
N ALA A 95 -1.04 5.67 -14.73
CA ALA A 95 -1.70 4.40 -15.03
C ALA A 95 -0.83 3.49 -15.91
N GLY A 96 -0.16 4.06 -16.93
CA GLY A 96 0.50 3.28 -17.97
C GLY A 96 -0.45 2.27 -18.62
N ASP A 97 0.00 1.01 -18.72
CA ASP A 97 -0.74 -0.12 -19.28
C ASP A 97 -1.63 -0.86 -18.25
N GLN A 98 -1.78 -0.32 -17.04
CA GLN A 98 -2.56 -0.98 -16.00
C GLN A 98 -4.06 -1.00 -16.33
N PRO A 99 -4.79 -2.06 -15.91
CA PRO A 99 -6.24 -2.12 -16.06
C PRO A 99 -6.88 -0.93 -15.33
N ARG A 100 -7.69 -0.13 -16.04
CA ARG A 100 -8.39 1.00 -15.43
C ARG A 100 -9.42 0.54 -14.41
N TRP A 101 -9.69 1.39 -13.41
CA TRP A 101 -10.76 1.17 -12.45
C TRP A 101 -12.09 0.87 -13.13
N ALA A 102 -12.54 -0.37 -13.00
CA ALA A 102 -13.73 -0.89 -13.64
C ALA A 102 -14.40 -1.92 -12.73
N TYR A 103 -15.70 -2.09 -12.95
CA TYR A 103 -16.45 -3.16 -12.30
C TYR A 103 -15.98 -4.51 -12.84
N ALA A 104 -15.51 -5.39 -11.95
CA ALA A 104 -15.08 -6.75 -12.25
C ALA A 104 -16.27 -7.71 -12.03
N PRO A 105 -16.95 -8.19 -13.10
CA PRO A 105 -18.20 -8.93 -12.97
C PRO A 105 -18.04 -10.27 -12.25
N HIS A 106 -16.86 -10.90 -12.41
CA HIS A 106 -16.53 -12.15 -11.73
C HIS A 106 -16.46 -12.01 -10.22
N ALA A 107 -16.17 -10.80 -9.74
CA ALA A 107 -15.95 -10.56 -8.33
C ALA A 107 -17.00 -9.67 -7.65
N ASP A 108 -18.00 -9.21 -8.42
CA ASP A 108 -19.04 -8.29 -7.95
C ASP A 108 -18.47 -7.10 -7.15
N GLN A 109 -17.33 -6.59 -7.62
CA GLN A 109 -16.61 -5.51 -6.99
C GLN A 109 -15.89 -4.67 -8.04
N TRP A 110 -15.46 -3.48 -7.65
CA TRP A 110 -14.63 -2.64 -8.51
C TRP A 110 -13.15 -2.92 -8.26
N ALA A 111 -12.37 -2.88 -9.33
CA ALA A 111 -10.96 -3.26 -9.36
C ALA A 111 -10.18 -2.44 -10.39
N GLY A 112 -8.86 -2.36 -10.24
CA GLY A 112 -7.96 -1.75 -11.21
C GLY A 112 -7.42 -0.40 -10.75
N TRP A 113 -6.67 0.27 -11.63
CA TRP A 113 -5.96 1.49 -11.30
C TRP A 113 -6.96 2.64 -11.15
N ARG A 114 -7.06 3.17 -9.94
CA ARG A 114 -8.06 4.18 -9.55
C ARG A 114 -7.54 5.61 -9.59
N GLY A 115 -6.24 5.81 -9.70
CA GLY A 115 -5.68 7.15 -9.87
C GLY A 115 -4.21 7.18 -9.54
N PRO A 116 -3.56 8.34 -9.76
CA PRO A 116 -2.29 8.60 -9.13
C PRO A 116 -2.50 8.47 -7.61
N TYR A 117 -1.86 7.48 -7.01
CA TYR A 117 -1.86 7.26 -5.57
C TYR A 117 -0.88 8.21 -4.86
N LEU A 118 0.06 8.78 -5.62
CA LEU A 118 0.98 9.83 -5.19
C LEU A 118 0.75 11.11 -6.00
N PRO A 119 0.97 12.29 -5.40
CA PRO A 119 1.00 13.53 -6.14
C PRO A 119 2.28 13.59 -6.98
N PRO A 120 2.20 13.61 -8.33
CA PRO A 120 3.37 13.83 -9.16
C PRO A 120 3.96 15.22 -8.95
N ASP A 121 5.28 15.29 -8.96
CA ASP A 121 6.02 16.48 -9.37
C ASP A 121 6.17 16.43 -10.91
N ASP A 122 6.05 17.57 -11.61
CA ASP A 122 6.23 17.63 -13.06
C ASP A 122 7.66 18.06 -13.41
N GLU A 123 8.40 17.19 -14.10
CA GLU A 123 9.75 17.49 -14.59
C GLU A 123 9.81 17.24 -16.10
N HIS A 124 9.97 18.32 -16.88
CA HIS A 124 10.08 18.27 -18.33
C HIS A 124 8.93 17.52 -19.06
N GLY A 125 7.73 17.56 -18.49
CA GLY A 125 6.55 16.89 -19.05
C GLY A 125 6.41 15.42 -18.65
N THR A 126 7.27 14.94 -17.74
CA THR A 126 7.17 13.61 -17.12
C THR A 126 6.75 13.77 -15.67
N HIS A 127 5.77 12.96 -15.26
CA HIS A 127 5.38 12.85 -13.87
C HIS A 127 6.44 12.08 -13.09
N VAL A 128 7.00 12.69 -12.05
CA VAL A 128 8.04 12.10 -11.21
C VAL A 128 7.73 12.21 -9.73
N TYR A 129 8.36 11.36 -8.93
CA TYR A 129 8.24 11.41 -7.49
C TYR A 129 9.60 11.22 -6.81
N ARG A 130 10.46 12.25 -6.86
CA ARG A 130 11.84 12.18 -6.34
C ARG A 130 11.93 12.20 -4.82
N ASP A 131 13.04 11.72 -4.27
CA ASP A 131 13.39 11.91 -2.87
C ASP A 131 13.70 13.38 -2.52
N GLY A 132 13.99 13.68 -1.26
CA GLY A 132 14.31 15.03 -0.82
C GLY A 132 15.65 15.57 -1.33
N TRP A 133 16.52 14.69 -1.82
CA TRP A 133 17.86 15.03 -2.32
C TRP A 133 17.84 15.42 -3.80
N GLY A 134 16.84 14.95 -4.54
CA GLY A 134 16.75 15.17 -5.98
C GLY A 134 17.69 14.25 -6.74
N ASN A 135 17.93 13.05 -6.20
CA ASN A 135 18.81 12.09 -6.84
C ASN A 135 18.29 11.76 -8.25
N GLU A 136 19.15 11.92 -9.24
CA GLU A 136 18.84 11.53 -10.61
C GLU A 136 19.20 10.05 -10.81
N SER A 137 18.30 9.30 -11.43
CA SER A 137 18.59 7.98 -11.95
C SER A 137 18.35 7.98 -13.45
N ASN A 138 19.16 7.19 -14.17
CA ASN A 138 18.84 6.81 -15.54
C ASN A 138 17.54 5.98 -15.62
N ASP A 139 17.06 5.49 -14.48
CA ASP A 139 15.77 4.84 -14.34
C ASP A 139 14.66 5.89 -14.23
N THR A 140 13.81 5.95 -15.26
CA THR A 140 12.64 6.83 -15.30
C THR A 140 11.46 6.29 -14.48
N ARG A 141 11.53 5.05 -13.97
CA ARG A 141 10.41 4.38 -13.29
C ARG A 141 10.43 4.53 -11.78
N ASN A 142 11.60 4.70 -11.17
CA ASN A 142 11.75 4.81 -9.72
C ASN A 142 12.24 6.18 -9.24
N PHE A 143 12.42 7.17 -10.14
CA PHE A 143 12.64 8.57 -9.78
C PHE A 143 13.80 8.82 -8.80
N GLY A 144 14.89 8.04 -8.88
CA GLY A 144 16.04 8.13 -7.99
C GLY A 144 15.97 7.28 -6.72
N TRP A 145 14.81 6.70 -6.41
CA TRP A 145 14.66 5.72 -5.34
C TRP A 145 15.30 4.39 -5.73
N LYS A 146 15.88 3.71 -4.74
CA LYS A 146 16.28 2.32 -4.81
C LYS A 146 15.07 1.48 -4.44
N VAL A 147 14.52 0.77 -5.42
CA VAL A 147 13.36 -0.12 -5.24
C VAL A 147 13.82 -1.55 -5.47
N THR A 148 13.53 -2.41 -4.51
CA THR A 148 13.83 -3.84 -4.59
C THR A 148 12.53 -4.60 -4.36
N PHE A 149 12.20 -5.49 -5.29
CA PHE A 149 11.11 -6.44 -5.12
C PHE A 149 11.68 -7.83 -4.90
N ASP A 150 11.38 -8.42 -3.74
CA ASP A 150 11.66 -9.82 -3.47
C ASP A 150 10.45 -10.66 -3.89
N ALA A 151 10.59 -11.42 -4.96
CA ALA A 151 9.51 -12.23 -5.51
C ALA A 151 9.20 -13.46 -4.65
N ASP A 152 10.20 -13.99 -3.94
CA ASP A 152 10.07 -15.18 -3.11
C ASP A 152 9.35 -14.83 -1.81
N GLU A 153 9.74 -13.71 -1.18
CA GLU A 153 9.12 -13.22 0.05
C GLU A 153 7.90 -12.32 -0.20
N ARG A 154 7.66 -11.90 -1.46
CA ARG A 154 6.58 -10.98 -1.89
C ARG A 154 6.63 -9.67 -1.11
N GLN A 155 7.83 -9.12 -1.02
CA GLN A 155 8.16 -7.90 -0.26
C GLN A 155 8.64 -6.79 -1.18
N LEU A 156 8.25 -5.56 -0.86
CA LEU A 156 8.72 -4.36 -1.52
C LEU A 156 9.54 -3.53 -0.54
N SER A 157 10.79 -3.30 -0.90
CA SER A 157 11.70 -2.41 -0.19
C SER A 157 11.99 -1.16 -1.00
N VAL A 158 11.99 -0.01 -0.31
CA VAL A 158 12.27 1.30 -0.92
C VAL A 158 13.24 2.09 -0.05
N ALA A 159 14.31 2.58 -0.66
CA ALA A 159 15.32 3.41 -0.01
C ALA A 159 15.77 4.59 -0.90
N THR A 160 16.28 5.65 -0.28
CA THR A 160 17.04 6.71 -0.95
C THR A 160 18.53 6.43 -0.84
N LYS A 161 19.33 6.96 -1.77
CA LYS A 161 20.80 6.92 -1.77
C LYS A 161 21.44 8.06 -0.95
N GLY A 162 20.66 8.72 -0.10
CA GLY A 162 21.14 9.86 0.66
C GLY A 162 21.61 11.03 -0.23
N ARG A 163 22.47 11.87 0.35
CA ARG A 163 23.02 13.08 -0.29
C ARG A 163 24.12 12.77 -1.31
N ASP A 164 24.85 11.67 -1.15
CA ASP A 164 25.96 11.34 -2.06
C ASP A 164 25.48 10.72 -3.38
N GLY A 165 24.23 10.25 -3.43
CA GLY A 165 23.62 9.66 -4.61
C GLY A 165 24.19 8.28 -4.97
N VAL A 166 24.96 7.67 -4.06
CA VAL A 166 25.64 6.39 -4.25
C VAL A 166 25.02 5.36 -3.31
N ILE A 167 24.83 4.13 -3.80
CA ILE A 167 24.34 3.04 -2.95
C ILE A 167 25.41 2.71 -1.91
N ASP A 168 25.00 2.63 -0.65
CA ASP A 168 25.88 2.22 0.45
C ASP A 168 26.64 0.91 0.15
N GLY A 169 27.95 0.92 0.38
CA GLY A 169 28.85 -0.20 0.07
C GLY A 169 29.36 -0.23 -1.39
N GLY A 170 28.88 0.66 -2.26
CA GLY A 170 29.38 0.84 -3.62
C GLY A 170 30.65 1.71 -3.71
N PRO A 171 31.37 1.69 -4.84
CA PRO A 171 32.50 2.59 -5.07
C PRO A 171 32.09 4.06 -4.97
N GLY A 172 32.70 4.81 -4.06
CA GLY A 172 32.39 6.23 -3.84
C GLY A 172 31.32 6.51 -2.78
N ALA A 173 30.73 5.47 -2.16
CA ALA A 173 29.80 5.63 -1.06
C ALA A 173 30.48 6.26 0.16
N LYS A 174 29.78 7.21 0.79
CA LYS A 174 30.23 7.88 2.00
C LYS A 174 29.38 7.42 3.19
N SER A 175 30.01 7.30 4.35
CA SER A 175 29.36 6.77 5.55
C SER A 175 28.97 7.85 6.57
N GLU A 176 28.89 9.11 6.15
CA GLU A 176 28.64 10.24 7.04
C GLU A 176 27.17 10.67 7.03
N ALA A 177 26.51 10.65 8.19
CA ALA A 177 25.19 11.26 8.44
C ALA A 177 24.16 11.10 7.30
N TYR A 178 24.02 12.13 6.46
CA TYR A 178 23.05 12.23 5.37
C TYR A 178 23.49 11.59 4.05
N ASP A 179 24.75 11.17 3.95
CA ASP A 179 25.26 10.46 2.78
C ASP A 179 24.84 8.99 2.76
N LYS A 180 24.43 8.42 3.89
CA LYS A 180 23.98 7.02 3.96
C LYS A 180 22.64 6.81 3.27
N ASP A 181 22.44 5.58 2.77
CA ASP A 181 21.14 5.11 2.31
C ASP A 181 20.11 5.20 3.45
N PHE A 182 18.87 5.54 3.11
CA PHE A 182 17.77 5.61 4.07
C PHE A 182 16.48 4.99 3.52
N PRO A 183 15.83 4.06 4.24
CA PRO A 183 16.24 3.46 5.51
C PRO A 183 17.54 2.66 5.39
N SER A 184 18.31 2.58 6.48
CA SER A 184 19.52 1.74 6.50
C SER A 184 19.15 0.26 6.35
N THR A 185 20.05 -0.53 5.75
CA THR A 185 19.86 -1.95 5.42
C THR A 185 19.17 -2.74 6.54
N GLY A 186 18.06 -3.41 6.22
CA GLY A 186 17.25 -4.21 7.16
C GLY A 186 16.01 -3.51 7.72
N LEU A 187 15.78 -2.24 7.37
CA LEU A 187 14.57 -1.47 7.67
C LEU A 187 13.91 -0.88 6.41
N ASP A 188 14.36 -1.29 5.23
CA ASP A 188 13.91 -0.84 3.92
C ASP A 188 12.56 -1.43 3.51
N LEU A 189 12.04 -2.41 4.27
CA LEU A 189 10.74 -3.04 4.03
C LEU A 189 9.60 -2.02 4.13
N LEU A 190 9.07 -1.64 2.97
CA LEU A 190 8.00 -0.66 2.86
C LEU A 190 6.62 -1.32 2.95
N ALA A 191 6.45 -2.45 2.28
CA ALA A 191 5.18 -3.20 2.25
C ALA A 191 5.43 -4.67 1.94
N THR A 192 4.61 -5.54 2.50
CA THR A 192 4.51 -6.95 2.12
C THR A 192 3.17 -7.19 1.44
N GLU A 193 3.08 -8.21 0.58
CA GLU A 193 1.76 -8.64 0.10
C GLU A 193 0.86 -9.13 1.23
N GLN A 194 1.40 -9.55 2.38
CA GLN A 194 0.58 -9.96 3.51
C GLN A 194 -0.11 -8.78 4.23
N ASP A 195 0.40 -7.55 4.07
CA ASP A 195 -0.12 -6.36 4.77
C ASP A 195 -1.58 -6.04 4.40
N HIS A 196 -2.03 -6.44 3.21
CA HIS A 196 -3.42 -6.31 2.77
C HIS A 196 -4.21 -7.62 2.85
N CYS A 197 -3.63 -8.68 3.39
CA CYS A 197 -4.31 -9.94 3.56
C CYS A 197 -4.90 -10.05 4.98
N VAL A 198 -5.97 -10.82 5.10
CA VAL A 198 -6.63 -11.13 6.35
C VAL A 198 -6.66 -12.62 6.55
N ASN A 199 -6.44 -13.01 7.80
CA ASN A 199 -6.68 -14.38 8.20
C ASN A 199 -8.19 -14.58 8.41
N LEU A 200 -8.76 -15.62 7.78
CA LEU A 200 -10.16 -15.98 7.93
C LEU A 200 -10.44 -16.88 9.14
N LYS A 201 -9.43 -17.17 9.96
CA LYS A 201 -9.57 -17.94 11.19
C LYS A 201 -10.66 -17.36 12.08
N ASP A 202 -11.53 -18.24 12.54
CA ASP A 202 -12.70 -17.94 13.37
C ASP A 202 -13.72 -16.99 12.70
N TRP A 203 -13.58 -16.73 11.39
CA TRP A 203 -14.57 -15.99 10.64
C TRP A 203 -15.86 -16.81 10.57
N ARG A 204 -16.97 -16.10 10.80
CA ARG A 204 -18.32 -16.67 10.80
C ARG A 204 -19.16 -15.88 9.82
N VAL A 205 -19.74 -16.58 8.87
CA VAL A 205 -20.68 -15.99 7.91
C VAL A 205 -21.95 -16.82 7.86
N TRP A 206 -23.07 -16.13 7.90
CA TRP A 206 -24.38 -16.70 7.71
C TRP A 206 -24.81 -16.52 6.25
N VAL A 207 -25.22 -17.61 5.62
CA VAL A 207 -25.84 -17.59 4.29
C VAL A 207 -27.33 -17.84 4.47
N THR A 208 -28.15 -16.88 4.06
CA THR A 208 -29.61 -16.98 4.11
C THR A 208 -30.13 -17.24 2.70
N PHE A 209 -30.83 -18.37 2.52
CA PHE A 209 -31.50 -18.74 1.29
C PHE A 209 -32.98 -18.42 1.42
N PHE A 210 -33.49 -17.55 0.56
CA PHE A 210 -34.90 -17.22 0.47
C PHE A 210 -35.51 -17.95 -0.73
N ASN A 211 -36.56 -18.74 -0.52
CA ASN A 211 -37.29 -19.34 -1.63
C ASN A 211 -38.20 -18.28 -2.28
N VAL A 212 -37.85 -17.88 -3.49
CA VAL A 212 -38.59 -16.90 -4.31
C VAL A 212 -39.51 -17.57 -5.33
N ASP A 213 -39.49 -18.89 -5.43
CA ASP A 213 -40.39 -19.67 -6.29
C ASP A 213 -41.76 -19.88 -5.60
N ASN A 214 -42.79 -20.08 -6.42
CA ASN A 214 -44.14 -20.45 -5.99
C ASN A 214 -44.25 -21.94 -5.60
N LYS A 215 -43.17 -22.71 -5.73
CA LYS A 215 -43.09 -24.12 -5.37
C LYS A 215 -42.10 -24.36 -4.22
N ASN A 216 -42.19 -25.54 -3.62
CA ASN A 216 -41.18 -25.95 -2.65
C ASN A 216 -39.87 -26.22 -3.37
N VAL A 217 -38.77 -25.69 -2.83
CA VAL A 217 -37.43 -25.87 -3.40
C VAL A 217 -36.57 -26.62 -2.38
N HIS A 218 -35.69 -27.49 -2.87
CA HIS A 218 -34.79 -28.27 -2.04
C HIS A 218 -33.38 -27.70 -2.14
N LEU A 219 -32.76 -27.40 -0.99
CA LEU A 219 -31.33 -27.14 -1.00
C LEU A 219 -30.54 -28.43 -1.29
N PRO A 220 -29.38 -28.31 -1.93
CA PRO A 220 -28.43 -29.40 -2.07
C PRO A 220 -28.04 -30.01 -0.73
N SER A 221 -27.77 -31.31 -0.71
CA SER A 221 -27.37 -32.03 0.51
C SER A 221 -25.99 -31.59 1.03
N ARG A 222 -25.16 -31.04 0.14
CA ARG A 222 -23.81 -30.55 0.41
C ARG A 222 -23.64 -29.20 -0.28
N LEU A 223 -23.35 -28.17 0.51
CA LEU A 223 -23.08 -26.83 0.02
C LEU A 223 -21.67 -26.44 0.45
N ARG A 224 -20.96 -25.74 -0.42
CA ARG A 224 -19.63 -25.19 -0.17
C ARG A 224 -19.67 -23.69 -0.29
N LEU A 225 -19.11 -22.98 0.68
CA LEU A 225 -18.80 -21.56 0.55
C LEU A 225 -17.38 -21.44 0.02
N ARG A 226 -17.17 -20.67 -1.05
CA ARG A 226 -15.84 -20.35 -1.57
C ARG A 226 -15.58 -18.86 -1.49
N VAL A 227 -14.37 -18.52 -1.08
CA VAL A 227 -13.80 -17.18 -1.17
C VAL A 227 -12.74 -17.23 -2.27
N PHE A 228 -13.05 -16.67 -3.43
CA PHE A 228 -12.10 -16.51 -4.52
C PHE A 228 -11.36 -15.19 -4.38
N TYR A 229 -10.09 -15.20 -4.72
CA TYR A 229 -9.28 -13.99 -4.85
C TYR A 229 -8.37 -14.16 -6.06
N PRO A 230 -8.07 -13.07 -6.77
CA PRO A 230 -7.19 -13.15 -7.93
C PRO A 230 -5.77 -13.42 -7.45
N LYS A 231 -5.02 -14.19 -8.25
CA LYS A 231 -3.58 -14.35 -8.09
C LYS A 231 -2.89 -13.65 -9.25
N THR A 232 -1.76 -13.03 -8.98
CA THR A 232 -0.85 -12.57 -10.04
C THR A 232 -0.36 -13.78 -10.85
N ASP A 233 -0.61 -13.79 -12.16
CA ASP A 233 -0.07 -14.81 -13.06
C ASP A 233 1.39 -14.54 -13.45
N ASP A 234 1.97 -15.44 -14.25
CA ASP A 234 3.35 -15.32 -14.73
C ASP A 234 3.59 -14.07 -15.62
N ASN A 235 2.52 -13.40 -16.07
CA ASN A 235 2.57 -12.14 -16.82
C ASN A 235 2.23 -10.92 -15.95
N ASP A 236 2.20 -11.10 -14.63
CA ASP A 236 1.84 -10.10 -13.63
C ASP A 236 0.43 -9.50 -13.79
N GLN A 237 -0.46 -10.24 -14.44
CA GLN A 237 -1.87 -9.88 -14.54
C GLN A 237 -2.65 -10.53 -13.40
N LEU A 238 -3.74 -9.88 -12.98
CA LEU A 238 -4.69 -10.48 -12.06
C LEU A 238 -5.41 -11.64 -12.76
N ALA A 239 -4.94 -12.86 -12.55
CA ALA A 239 -5.62 -14.06 -12.99
C ALA A 239 -6.61 -14.50 -11.93
N TRP A 240 -7.89 -14.52 -12.32
CA TRP A 240 -8.93 -15.13 -11.52
C TRP A 240 -8.81 -16.65 -11.64
N PRO A 241 -8.83 -17.39 -10.51
CA PRO A 241 -8.87 -18.85 -10.56
C PRO A 241 -10.04 -19.32 -11.42
N VAL A 242 -9.79 -20.33 -12.24
CA VAL A 242 -10.85 -20.97 -13.04
C VAL A 242 -11.86 -21.59 -12.07
N ALA A 243 -13.15 -21.36 -12.31
CA ALA A 243 -14.23 -21.87 -11.45
C ALA A 243 -14.34 -23.42 -11.44
N THR A 244 -13.59 -24.10 -12.31
CA THR A 244 -13.58 -25.57 -12.40
C THR A 244 -13.02 -26.19 -11.14
N LEU A 245 -13.80 -27.13 -10.59
CA LEU A 245 -13.45 -27.87 -9.39
C LEU A 245 -12.27 -28.82 -9.61
N PRO A 246 -11.21 -28.74 -8.79
CA PRO A 246 -10.25 -29.82 -8.68
C PRO A 246 -10.96 -31.08 -8.18
N SER A 247 -10.56 -32.23 -8.73
CA SER A 247 -11.17 -33.52 -8.41
C SER A 247 -10.86 -34.02 -7.00
N GLY A 248 -9.74 -33.59 -6.39
CA GLY A 248 -9.29 -34.00 -5.06
C GLY A 248 -9.57 -32.97 -3.95
N GLY A 249 -9.70 -33.43 -2.70
CA GLY A 249 -9.84 -32.57 -1.50
C GLY A 249 -8.61 -31.71 -1.25
N ASP A 250 -7.42 -32.29 -1.36
CA ASP A 250 -6.14 -31.62 -1.08
C ASP A 250 -5.80 -30.57 -2.17
N ASP A 251 -6.05 -30.88 -3.44
CA ASP A 251 -5.93 -29.92 -4.56
C ASP A 251 -6.85 -28.69 -4.41
N ARG A 252 -7.94 -28.82 -3.63
CA ARG A 252 -8.90 -27.72 -3.39
C ARG A 252 -8.41 -26.74 -2.34
N ASP A 253 -7.60 -27.19 -1.38
CA ASP A 253 -7.05 -26.32 -0.33
C ASP A 253 -5.76 -25.60 -0.79
N GLU A 254 -5.09 -26.12 -1.83
CA GLU A 254 -3.94 -25.49 -2.49
C GLU A 254 -4.32 -24.46 -3.58
N ALA A 255 -5.58 -24.46 -4.06
CA ALA A 255 -6.05 -23.56 -5.12
C ALA A 255 -6.11 -22.08 -4.68
N ALA A 256 -6.19 -21.10 -5.61
CA ALA A 256 -6.34 -19.67 -5.30
C ALA A 256 -7.75 -19.28 -4.78
N TYR A 257 -8.36 -20.16 -4.01
CA TYR A 257 -9.57 -19.90 -3.25
C TYR A 257 -9.49 -20.63 -1.91
N LEU A 258 -10.33 -20.18 -0.97
CA LEU A 258 -10.48 -20.81 0.33
C LEU A 258 -11.91 -21.33 0.42
N SER A 259 -12.09 -22.60 0.78
CA SER A 259 -13.39 -23.25 0.72
C SER A 259 -13.80 -23.91 2.03
N LEU A 260 -15.08 -23.84 2.36
CA LEU A 260 -15.63 -24.48 3.55
C LEU A 260 -16.91 -25.23 3.21
N ASP A 261 -16.96 -26.50 3.60
CA ASP A 261 -18.09 -27.39 3.39
C ASP A 261 -19.08 -27.34 4.55
N VAL A 262 -20.37 -27.31 4.20
CA VAL A 262 -21.48 -27.53 5.12
C VAL A 262 -22.35 -28.65 4.56
N LYS A 263 -22.42 -29.75 5.32
CA LYS A 263 -23.36 -30.84 5.06
C LYS A 263 -24.70 -30.53 5.73
N LEU A 264 -25.78 -30.54 4.96
CA LEU A 264 -27.12 -30.36 5.53
C LEU A 264 -27.61 -31.65 6.16
N ALA A 265 -27.91 -31.61 7.46
CA ALA A 265 -28.63 -32.67 8.14
C ALA A 265 -30.15 -32.46 8.00
N GLY A 266 -30.89 -33.50 7.57
CA GLY A 266 -32.35 -33.51 7.55
C GLY A 266 -32.99 -32.92 6.29
N ASN A 267 -34.26 -32.52 6.40
CA ASN A 267 -35.07 -32.04 5.27
C ASN A 267 -34.51 -30.72 4.73
N SER A 268 -34.07 -30.71 3.47
CA SER A 268 -33.52 -29.54 2.78
C SER A 268 -34.58 -28.61 2.16
N LYS A 269 -35.85 -28.95 2.31
CA LYS A 269 -37.00 -28.25 1.72
C LYS A 269 -37.25 -26.87 2.34
N ILE A 270 -37.41 -25.87 1.49
CA ILE A 270 -37.84 -24.51 1.83
C ILE A 270 -39.18 -24.26 1.12
N LYS A 271 -40.23 -23.88 1.85
CA LYS A 271 -41.53 -23.55 1.25
C LYS A 271 -41.51 -22.16 0.60
N PRO A 272 -42.43 -21.85 -0.33
CA PRO A 272 -42.53 -20.50 -0.91
C PRO A 272 -42.56 -19.41 0.17
N GLY A 273 -41.73 -18.38 -0.01
CA GLY A 273 -41.63 -17.25 0.92
C GLY A 273 -40.94 -17.55 2.26
N GLN A 274 -40.43 -18.77 2.48
CA GLN A 274 -39.63 -19.09 3.66
C GLN A 274 -38.14 -18.88 3.40
N GLU A 275 -37.38 -18.75 4.49
CA GLU A 275 -35.93 -18.69 4.47
C GLU A 275 -35.29 -19.85 5.22
N ARG A 276 -34.03 -20.16 4.89
CA ARG A 276 -33.17 -21.02 5.69
C ARG A 276 -31.80 -20.37 5.84
N ARG A 277 -31.30 -20.35 7.07
CA ARG A 277 -29.98 -19.78 7.40
C ARG A 277 -28.99 -20.90 7.68
N LEU A 278 -27.84 -20.86 7.02
CA LEU A 278 -26.72 -21.78 7.20
C LEU A 278 -25.53 -21.00 7.76
N LYS A 279 -24.84 -21.60 8.74
CA LYS A 279 -23.63 -21.04 9.32
C LYS A 279 -22.41 -21.68 8.68
N PHE A 280 -21.48 -20.85 8.22
CA PHE A 280 -20.14 -21.25 7.80
C PHE A 280 -19.14 -20.69 8.82
N GLU A 281 -18.26 -21.53 9.34
CA GLU A 281 -17.27 -21.18 10.36
C GLU A 281 -15.90 -21.75 10.00
N PHE A 282 -14.93 -20.87 9.76
CA PHE A 282 -13.56 -21.24 9.38
C PHE A 282 -12.76 -21.60 10.64
N THR A 283 -12.81 -22.88 11.04
CA THR A 283 -12.10 -23.41 12.22
C THR A 283 -10.82 -24.17 11.85
N HIS A 284 -9.90 -24.28 12.82
CA HIS A 284 -8.55 -24.89 12.68
C HIS A 284 -8.51 -26.31 12.10
N ASN A 285 -9.62 -27.04 12.17
CA ASN A 285 -9.69 -28.44 11.76
C ASN A 285 -10.33 -28.63 10.38
N GLN A 286 -10.79 -27.57 9.72
CA GLN A 286 -11.58 -27.68 8.48
C GLN A 286 -10.96 -27.00 7.26
N VAL A 287 -9.97 -26.12 7.46
CA VAL A 287 -9.29 -25.38 6.38
C VAL A 287 -7.85 -25.12 6.81
N ASN A 288 -6.92 -24.97 5.86
CA ASN A 288 -5.61 -24.40 6.12
C ASN A 288 -5.76 -22.96 6.67
N VAL A 289 -5.84 -22.83 7.98
CA VAL A 289 -6.13 -21.60 8.74
C VAL A 289 -5.00 -20.58 8.77
N ASP A 290 -3.83 -20.91 8.25
CA ASP A 290 -2.74 -19.94 8.08
C ASP A 290 -2.80 -19.28 6.69
N LYS A 291 -3.76 -19.67 5.85
CA LYS A 291 -3.96 -19.10 4.53
C LYS A 291 -4.54 -17.69 4.64
N MET A 292 -3.67 -16.71 4.39
CA MET A 292 -3.99 -15.28 4.31
C MET A 292 -4.71 -14.98 2.98
N VAL A 293 -5.85 -14.28 3.05
CA VAL A 293 -6.68 -13.93 1.88
C VAL A 293 -6.68 -12.42 1.66
N PRO A 294 -6.51 -11.90 0.43
CA PRO A 294 -6.59 -10.47 0.16
C PRO A 294 -7.88 -9.82 0.69
N ALA A 295 -7.71 -8.73 1.44
CA ALA A 295 -8.81 -7.98 2.05
C ALA A 295 -9.49 -7.02 1.07
N GLY A 296 -8.88 -6.77 -0.09
CA GLY A 296 -9.45 -6.04 -1.22
C GLY A 296 -10.19 -6.99 -2.16
N LEU A 297 -9.57 -7.31 -3.28
CA LEU A 297 -10.18 -8.05 -4.38
C LEU A 297 -10.54 -9.50 -4.02
N ARG A 298 -11.84 -9.78 -3.82
CA ARG A 298 -12.35 -11.15 -3.64
C ARG A 298 -13.80 -11.30 -4.09
N THR A 299 -14.27 -12.54 -4.14
CA THR A 299 -15.70 -12.84 -4.23
C THR A 299 -16.08 -14.04 -3.40
N ILE A 300 -17.32 -14.03 -2.91
CA ILE A 300 -17.87 -15.09 -2.08
C ILE A 300 -19.01 -15.73 -2.84
N VAL A 301 -18.89 -17.03 -3.05
CA VAL A 301 -19.83 -17.80 -3.85
C VAL A 301 -20.24 -19.05 -3.10
N VAL A 302 -21.51 -19.44 -3.21
CA VAL A 302 -22.00 -20.71 -2.70
C VAL A 302 -22.15 -21.68 -3.85
N ILE A 303 -21.67 -22.90 -3.69
CA ILE A 303 -21.64 -23.92 -4.74
C ILE A 303 -22.26 -25.21 -4.21
N ASP A 304 -23.06 -25.88 -5.04
CA ASP A 304 -23.50 -27.25 -4.82
C ASP A 304 -22.32 -28.21 -5.11
N ASP A 305 -21.92 -28.97 -4.10
CA ASP A 305 -20.78 -29.90 -4.19
C ASP A 305 -21.09 -31.15 -5.04
N ASN A 306 -22.35 -31.35 -5.44
CA ASN A 306 -22.77 -32.52 -6.22
C ASN A 306 -22.74 -32.29 -7.74
N ASN A 307 -23.02 -31.07 -8.20
CA ASN A 307 -23.20 -30.75 -9.62
C ASN A 307 -22.52 -29.44 -10.06
N ASP A 308 -21.77 -28.80 -9.16
CA ASP A 308 -21.01 -27.58 -9.40
C ASP A 308 -21.87 -26.34 -9.72
N GLU A 309 -23.17 -26.42 -9.48
CA GLU A 309 -24.06 -25.27 -9.63
C GLU A 309 -23.66 -24.16 -8.66
N THR A 310 -23.50 -22.97 -9.22
CA THR A 310 -23.10 -21.78 -8.49
C THR A 310 -24.32 -20.94 -8.16
N TYR A 311 -24.48 -20.61 -6.88
CA TYR A 311 -25.49 -19.68 -6.41
C TYR A 311 -24.84 -18.34 -6.03
N ASN A 312 -25.09 -17.33 -6.87
CA ASN A 312 -24.58 -15.97 -6.69
C ASN A 312 -25.71 -15.07 -6.16
N PRO A 313 -25.47 -14.20 -5.16
CA PRO A 313 -26.46 -13.21 -4.69
C PRO A 313 -27.09 -12.35 -5.80
N GLY A 314 -26.34 -12.07 -6.87
CA GLY A 314 -26.79 -11.28 -8.01
C GLY A 314 -27.61 -12.05 -9.05
N ASP A 315 -27.69 -13.39 -8.96
CA ASP A 315 -28.42 -14.18 -9.95
C ASP A 315 -29.91 -14.28 -9.63
N LEU A 316 -30.72 -13.54 -10.39
CA LEU A 316 -32.18 -13.52 -10.27
C LEU A 316 -32.87 -14.73 -10.91
N ASN A 317 -32.15 -15.57 -11.67
CA ASN A 317 -32.71 -16.72 -12.38
C ASN A 317 -32.63 -18.02 -11.57
N THR A 318 -32.12 -17.97 -10.34
CA THR A 318 -32.11 -19.12 -9.45
C THR A 318 -33.39 -19.16 -8.60
N PRO A 319 -33.85 -20.35 -8.17
CA PRO A 319 -35.04 -20.47 -7.31
C PRO A 319 -34.82 -19.92 -5.89
N PHE A 320 -33.59 -19.48 -5.58
CA PHE A 320 -33.19 -18.93 -4.31
C PHE A 320 -32.65 -17.52 -4.47
N ARG A 321 -33.09 -16.58 -3.62
CA ARG A 321 -32.28 -15.38 -3.37
C ARG A 321 -31.33 -15.67 -2.22
N ILE A 322 -30.05 -15.30 -2.36
CA ILE A 322 -29.04 -15.49 -1.31
C ILE A 322 -28.66 -14.16 -0.67
N GLN A 323 -28.50 -14.16 0.64
CA GLN A 323 -27.96 -13.04 1.39
C GLN A 323 -26.89 -13.50 2.38
N PHE A 324 -25.74 -12.83 2.38
CA PHE A 324 -24.67 -13.01 3.35
C PHE A 324 -24.86 -12.11 4.57
N SER A 325 -24.49 -12.59 5.76
CA SER A 325 -24.51 -11.82 7.01
C SER A 325 -23.31 -12.20 7.90
N PRO A 326 -22.39 -11.27 8.23
CA PRO A 326 -22.35 -9.88 7.78
C PRO A 326 -22.20 -9.79 6.25
N THR A 327 -22.72 -8.72 5.66
CA THR A 327 -22.93 -8.61 4.21
C THR A 327 -21.65 -8.74 3.40
N THR A 328 -20.49 -8.34 3.94
CA THR A 328 -19.22 -8.29 3.19
C THR A 328 -17.95 -8.17 4.06
N GLU A 329 -18.08 -8.09 5.40
CA GLU A 329 -16.93 -7.82 6.27
C GLU A 329 -16.21 -9.13 6.66
N LEU A 330 -14.98 -9.27 6.17
CA LEU A 330 -14.02 -10.23 6.70
C LEU A 330 -13.59 -9.80 8.12
N PRO A 331 -13.04 -10.72 8.95
CA PRO A 331 -12.44 -10.34 10.21
C PRO A 331 -11.34 -9.30 9.94
N ARG A 332 -11.19 -8.36 10.87
CA ARG A 332 -10.05 -7.46 10.86
C ARG A 332 -8.80 -8.32 11.03
N SER A 333 -7.81 -8.21 10.15
CA SER A 333 -6.45 -8.45 10.65
C SER A 333 -6.26 -7.42 11.75
N LEU A 334 -5.90 -7.88 12.96
CA LEU A 334 -5.20 -6.96 13.85
C LEU A 334 -4.03 -6.44 13.00
N PRO A 335 -3.84 -5.11 12.88
CA PRO A 335 -2.66 -4.63 12.19
C PRO A 335 -1.48 -5.37 12.82
N PRO A 336 -0.56 -5.97 12.02
CA PRO A 336 0.70 -6.39 12.61
C PRO A 336 1.20 -5.19 13.42
N ASP A 337 1.70 -5.45 14.64
CA ASP A 337 2.32 -4.40 15.44
C ASP A 337 3.15 -3.54 14.49
N PRO A 338 3.00 -2.20 14.52
CA PRO A 338 3.72 -1.37 13.58
C PRO A 338 5.18 -1.81 13.66
N LEU A 339 5.72 -2.29 12.53
CA LEU A 339 7.12 -2.72 12.40
C LEU A 339 8.09 -1.60 12.85
N PHE A 340 7.55 -0.40 13.04
CA PHE A 340 8.20 0.77 13.62
C PHE A 340 7.50 1.19 14.92
N THR A 341 8.10 0.82 16.06
CA THR A 341 7.94 1.60 17.29
C THR A 341 9.02 2.66 17.30
N TRP A 342 8.61 3.93 17.22
CA TRP A 342 9.53 5.07 17.29
C TRP A 342 10.04 5.23 18.72
N ASN A 343 11.13 4.53 19.06
CA ASN A 343 11.91 4.89 20.24
C ASN A 343 12.74 6.12 19.91
N VAL A 344 12.16 7.30 20.14
CA VAL A 344 12.91 8.55 20.21
C VAL A 344 13.61 8.56 21.57
N THR A 345 14.79 7.95 21.65
CA THR A 345 15.72 8.28 22.72
C THR A 345 16.31 9.65 22.39
N ASN A 346 15.86 10.67 23.12
CA ASN A 346 16.49 12.00 23.16
C ASN A 346 17.93 11.91 23.68
#